data_AF-A0A7R9MWP8-F1
#
_entry.id   AF-A0A7R9MWP8-F1
#
_cell.length_a   1.000
_cell.length_b   1.000
_cell.length_c   1.000
_cell.angle_alpha   90.00
_cell.angle_beta   90.00
_cell.angle_gamma   90.00
#
_symmetry.space_group_name_H-M   'P 1'
#
loop_
_entity.id
_entity.type
_entity.pdbx_description
1 polymer ?
#
loop_
_entity_poly.entity_id
_entity_poly.type
_entity_poly.pdbx_seq_one_letter_code
_entity_poly.pdbx_strand_id
1 'polypeptide(L)'
;IESNIIGGSDAAPGEFPWQIVLSLHSSQLDFCGGTIINERWVLTASHCVIQSKNISDYRIRLGVHNRTTHESSEYDFNVDKVIQYDDLIIPNDIALMKLNESLDFKGKHKHLSPICLPKTSTKVTDDCIATGFGLIDESQYN
;
A
#
# COMPACT_ATOMS: atom_id res chain seq x y z
N ILE A 1 -12.41 21.53 -6.46
CA ILE A 1 -11.67 20.25 -6.53
C ILE A 1 -10.56 20.43 -5.53
N GLU A 2 -10.77 19.94 -4.31
CA GLU A 2 -9.87 20.13 -3.17
C GLU A 2 -8.96 18.90 -3.08
N SER A 3 -7.66 19.13 -2.95
CA SER A 3 -6.64 18.09 -2.99
C SER A 3 -6.69 17.20 -1.75
N ASN A 4 -6.53 15.89 -1.94
CA ASN A 4 -6.63 14.90 -0.86
C ASN A 4 -5.37 14.78 0.02
N ILE A 5 -4.36 15.64 -0.18
CA ILE A 5 -3.13 15.74 0.61
C ILE A 5 -2.83 17.22 0.86
N ILE A 6 -2.53 17.59 2.11
CA ILE A 6 -2.11 18.95 2.49
C ILE A 6 -0.85 19.32 1.70
N GLY A 7 -0.95 20.33 0.81
CA GLY A 7 0.15 20.77 -0.05
C GLY A 7 0.46 19.86 -1.25
N GLY A 8 -0.38 18.85 -1.52
CA GLY A 8 -0.26 17.95 -2.69
C GLY A 8 -1.24 18.28 -3.81
N SER A 9 -1.23 17.45 -4.86
CA SER A 9 -2.20 17.46 -5.95
C SER A 9 -2.77 16.05 -6.17
N ASP A 10 -3.98 15.97 -6.71
CA ASP A 10 -4.57 14.67 -7.05
C ASP A 10 -3.73 13.98 -8.14
N ALA A 11 -3.41 12.69 -7.90
CA ALA A 11 -2.74 11.85 -8.88
C ALA A 11 -3.70 11.46 -10.01
N ALA A 12 -3.19 11.18 -11.20
CA ALA A 12 -4.01 10.59 -12.27
C ALA A 12 -4.35 9.11 -11.96
N PRO A 13 -5.48 8.58 -12.47
CA PRO A 13 -5.78 7.15 -12.35
C PRO A 13 -4.63 6.29 -12.89
N GLY A 14 -4.08 5.42 -12.04
CA GLY A 14 -2.98 4.52 -12.40
C GLY A 14 -1.59 5.18 -12.50
N GLU A 15 -1.41 6.43 -12.07
CA GLU A 15 -0.10 7.11 -12.07
C GLU A 15 0.93 6.39 -11.20
N PHE A 16 0.49 5.80 -10.08
CA PHE A 16 1.32 5.03 -9.15
C PHE A 16 0.81 3.59 -9.06
N PRO A 17 1.07 2.76 -10.09
CA PRO A 17 0.44 1.44 -10.26
C PRO A 17 0.88 0.39 -9.22
N TRP A 18 1.89 0.70 -8.40
CA TRP A 18 2.33 -0.09 -7.26
C TRP A 18 1.64 0.29 -5.95
N GLN A 19 0.86 1.37 -5.90
CA GLN A 19 0.20 1.82 -4.67
C GLN A 19 -0.78 0.76 -4.17
N ILE A 20 -0.67 0.41 -2.89
CA ILE A 20 -1.62 -0.50 -2.22
C ILE A 20 -2.33 0.24 -1.10
N VAL A 21 -3.54 -0.22 -0.80
CA VAL A 21 -4.29 0.15 0.41
C VAL A 21 -4.43 -1.08 1.27
N LEU A 22 -3.98 -0.98 2.52
CA LEU A 22 -4.12 -2.03 3.50
C LEU A 22 -5.37 -1.76 4.35
N SER A 23 -6.23 -2.76 4.42
CA SER A 23 -7.51 -2.70 5.13
C SER A 23 -7.75 -3.95 5.97
N LEU A 24 -8.67 -3.86 6.93
CA LEU A 24 -9.19 -5.02 7.64
C LEU A 24 -10.58 -5.40 7.09
N HIS A 25 -10.80 -6.70 6.85
CA HIS A 25 -12.10 -7.23 6.41
C HIS A 25 -13.23 -6.88 7.38
N SER A 26 -12.93 -6.87 8.69
CA SER A 26 -13.92 -6.67 9.76
C SER A 26 -14.49 -5.25 9.84
N SER A 27 -13.70 -4.24 9.51
CA SER A 27 -14.08 -2.83 9.64
C SER A 27 -14.23 -2.10 8.31
N GLN A 28 -13.82 -2.72 7.20
CA GLN A 28 -13.64 -2.05 5.90
C GLN A 28 -12.79 -0.77 5.99
N LEU A 29 -12.03 -0.60 7.08
CA LEU A 29 -11.21 0.57 7.32
C LEU A 29 -9.90 0.42 6.55
N ASP A 30 -9.69 1.29 5.57
CA ASP A 30 -8.38 1.53 4.97
C ASP A 30 -7.52 2.31 5.98
N PHE A 31 -6.44 1.72 6.46
CA PHE A 31 -5.66 2.29 7.58
C PHE A 31 -4.17 2.47 7.30
N CYS A 32 -3.61 1.76 6.31
CA CYS A 32 -2.21 1.86 5.94
C CYS A 32 -2.02 1.80 4.42
N GLY A 33 -0.84 2.22 3.97
CA GLY A 33 -0.38 2.04 2.60
C GLY A 33 0.70 0.97 2.47
N GLY A 34 1.29 0.92 1.28
CA GLY A 34 2.38 0.01 0.94
C GLY A 34 2.62 0.00 -0.57
N THR A 35 3.50 -0.89 -1.02
CA THR A 35 3.90 -0.96 -2.42
C THR A 35 4.03 -2.38 -2.93
N ILE A 36 3.59 -2.64 -4.17
CA ILE A 36 3.82 -3.90 -4.88
C ILE A 36 5.31 -3.99 -5.23
N ILE A 37 5.97 -5.09 -4.83
CA ILE A 37 7.40 -5.31 -5.14
C ILE A 37 7.63 -6.47 -6.12
N ASN A 38 6.65 -7.37 -6.28
CA ASN A 38 6.61 -8.40 -7.33
C ASN A 38 5.20 -9.00 -7.44
N GLU A 39 5.05 -10.09 -8.19
CA GLU A 39 3.77 -10.76 -8.46
C GLU A 39 3.09 -11.33 -7.21
N ARG A 40 3.78 -11.46 -6.07
CA ARG A 40 3.24 -12.14 -4.88
C ARG A 40 3.47 -11.41 -3.58
N TRP A 41 4.21 -10.31 -3.58
CA TRP A 41 4.63 -9.62 -2.37
C TRP A 41 4.38 -8.14 -2.45
N VAL A 42 3.87 -7.61 -1.34
CA VAL A 42 3.83 -6.18 -1.07
C VAL A 42 4.72 -5.85 0.12
N LEU A 43 5.28 -4.65 0.10
CA LEU A 43 6.07 -4.06 1.16
C LEU A 43 5.23 -3.02 1.91
N THR A 44 5.29 -3.05 3.23
CA THR A 44 4.61 -2.09 4.12
C THR A 44 5.44 -1.91 5.40
N ALA A 45 4.91 -1.18 6.38
CA ALA A 45 5.55 -0.98 7.68
C ALA A 45 5.22 -2.11 8.66
N SER A 46 6.12 -2.39 9.61
CA SER A 46 5.86 -3.37 10.68
C SER A 46 4.68 -2.95 11.54
N HIS A 47 4.55 -1.66 11.87
CA HIS A 47 3.42 -1.18 12.68
C HIS A 47 2.06 -1.31 11.97
N CYS A 48 2.02 -1.48 10.64
CA CYS A 48 0.78 -1.70 9.90
C CYS A 48 0.27 -3.15 10.02
N VAL A 49 1.13 -4.11 10.35
CA VAL A 49 0.79 -5.55 10.35
C VAL A 49 0.59 -6.14 11.75
N ILE A 50 0.52 -5.28 12.78
CA ILE A 50 0.24 -5.67 14.17
C ILE A 50 -1.22 -5.42 14.60
N GLN A 51 -2.07 -4.91 13.70
CA GLN A 51 -3.46 -4.53 14.01
C GLN A 51 -4.39 -5.74 14.25
N SER A 52 -4.05 -6.89 13.68
CA SER A 52 -4.65 -8.18 14.01
C SER A 52 -3.59 -9.27 14.09
N LYS A 53 -3.84 -10.24 14.99
CA LYS A 53 -3.07 -11.49 15.07
C LYS A 53 -3.52 -12.52 14.03
N ASN A 54 -4.71 -12.36 13.46
CA ASN A 54 -5.24 -13.26 12.46
C ASN A 54 -4.95 -12.72 11.06
N ILE A 55 -4.13 -13.45 10.30
CA ILE A 55 -3.71 -13.06 8.96
C ILE A 55 -4.92 -12.88 8.03
N SER A 56 -5.96 -13.71 8.21
CA SER A 56 -7.19 -13.67 7.42
C SER A 56 -8.01 -12.38 7.61
N ASP A 57 -7.71 -11.57 8.61
CA ASP A 57 -8.38 -10.28 8.80
C ASP A 57 -7.85 -9.21 7.84
N TYR A 58 -6.63 -9.38 7.32
CA TYR A 58 -6.03 -8.42 6.41
C TYR A 58 -6.51 -8.59 4.97
N ARG A 59 -6.70 -7.45 4.31
CA ARG A 59 -7.03 -7.34 2.90
C ARG A 59 -6.17 -6.28 2.24
N ILE A 60 -5.51 -6.66 1.15
CA ILE A 60 -4.73 -5.74 0.31
C ILE A 60 -5.60 -5.35 -0.87
N ARG A 61 -5.85 -4.05 -1.05
CA ARG A 61 -6.59 -3.50 -2.18
C ARG A 61 -5.61 -2.82 -3.14
N LEU A 62 -5.74 -3.12 -4.42
CA LEU A 62 -4.86 -2.66 -5.50
C LEU A 62 -5.65 -1.92 -6.57
N GLY A 63 -5.04 -0.94 -7.25
CA GLY A 63 -5.70 -0.21 -8.34
C GLY A 63 -6.78 0.77 -7.88
N VAL A 64 -6.81 1.08 -6.58
CA VAL A 64 -7.69 2.08 -5.97
C VAL A 64 -7.24 3.46 -6.42
N HIS A 65 -8.16 4.26 -6.97
CA HIS A 65 -7.92 5.68 -7.24
C HIS A 65 -8.85 6.57 -6.41
N ASN A 66 -10.11 6.14 -6.20
CA ASN A 66 -11.05 6.82 -5.30
C ASN A 66 -11.50 5.93 -4.14
N ARG A 67 -11.16 6.29 -2.90
CA ARG A 67 -11.55 5.52 -1.69
C ARG A 67 -13.04 5.48 -1.39
N THR A 68 -13.82 6.39 -1.98
CA THR A 68 -15.27 6.50 -1.70
C THR A 68 -16.14 5.67 -2.65
N THR A 69 -15.58 5.20 -3.76
CA THR A 69 -16.30 4.47 -4.80
C THR A 69 -15.53 3.23 -5.19
N HIS A 70 -16.20 2.08 -5.30
CA HIS A 70 -15.56 0.87 -5.78
C HIS A 70 -15.44 0.89 -7.32
N GLU A 71 -14.22 0.99 -7.82
CA GLU A 71 -13.90 1.07 -9.23
C GLU A 71 -13.63 -0.32 -9.84
N SER A 72 -13.91 -0.49 -11.14
CA SER A 72 -13.65 -1.78 -11.83
C SER A 72 -12.15 -2.11 -11.99
N SER A 73 -11.28 -1.13 -11.74
CA SER A 73 -9.82 -1.28 -11.70
C SER A 73 -9.32 -1.89 -10.39
N GLU A 74 -10.19 -2.01 -9.38
CA GLU A 74 -9.80 -2.49 -8.06
C GLU A 74 -9.74 -4.01 -7.96
N TYR A 75 -8.74 -4.48 -7.21
CA TYR A 75 -8.62 -5.89 -6.83
C TYR A 75 -8.33 -6.03 -5.35
N ASP A 76 -9.07 -6.92 -4.71
CA ASP A 76 -8.88 -7.30 -3.33
C ASP A 76 -8.18 -8.66 -3.27
N PHE A 77 -7.08 -8.71 -2.51
CA PHE A 77 -6.30 -9.91 -2.25
C PHE A 77 -6.29 -10.24 -0.76
N ASN A 78 -6.44 -11.52 -0.46
CA ASN A 78 -6.19 -12.05 0.87
C ASN A 78 -4.69 -12.23 1.09
N VAL A 79 -4.29 -12.25 2.36
CA VAL A 79 -2.91 -12.42 2.77
C VAL A 79 -2.66 -13.89 3.13
N ASP A 80 -1.62 -14.49 2.56
CA ASP A 80 -1.17 -15.86 2.85
C ASP A 80 -0.09 -15.90 3.93
N LYS A 81 0.74 -14.84 3.99
CA LYS A 81 1.85 -14.77 4.94
C LYS A 81 2.20 -13.32 5.27
N VAL A 82 2.57 -13.07 6.51
CA VAL A 82 3.19 -11.83 6.95
C VAL A 82 4.61 -12.14 7.46
N ILE A 83 5.59 -11.36 7.03
CA ILE A 83 6.96 -11.36 7.57
C ILE A 83 7.22 -9.94 8.05
N GLN A 84 7.23 -9.75 9.36
CA GLN A 84 7.62 -8.49 9.98
C GLN A 84 9.08 -8.55 10.41
N TYR A 85 9.79 -7.43 10.34
CA TYR A 85 11.05 -7.31 11.05
C TYR A 85 10.76 -7.20 12.55
N ASP A 86 11.31 -8.13 13.34
CA ASP A 86 10.84 -8.47 14.70
C ASP A 86 11.42 -7.58 15.82
N ASP A 87 11.97 -6.41 15.44
CA ASP A 87 12.46 -5.44 16.41
C ASP A 87 11.44 -4.30 16.52
N LEU A 88 10.53 -4.43 17.50
CA LEU A 88 9.58 -3.38 17.88
C LEU A 88 10.28 -2.10 18.38
N ILE A 89 11.61 -2.16 18.53
CA ILE A 89 12.47 -1.02 18.79
C ILE A 89 12.94 -0.50 17.44
N ILE A 90 12.53 0.73 17.11
CA ILE A 90 13.09 1.54 16.01
C ILE A 90 14.62 1.37 16.04
N PRO A 91 15.18 0.78 14.97
CA PRO A 91 15.18 1.48 13.69
C PRO A 91 14.44 0.83 12.51
N ASN A 92 13.94 -0.41 12.62
CA ASN A 92 13.55 -1.18 11.42
C ASN A 92 12.04 -1.45 11.32
N ASP A 93 11.29 -0.44 10.87
CA ASP A 93 9.84 -0.51 10.66
C ASP A 93 9.47 -0.99 9.25
N ILE A 94 9.64 -2.30 8.99
CA ILE A 94 9.45 -2.89 7.66
C ILE A 94 8.84 -4.29 7.72
N ALA A 95 7.82 -4.53 6.90
CA ALA A 95 7.15 -5.81 6.77
C ALA A 95 6.81 -6.16 5.33
N LEU A 96 6.75 -7.46 5.06
CA LEU A 96 6.32 -8.04 3.80
C LEU A 96 5.02 -8.81 4.01
N MET A 97 4.08 -8.63 3.09
CA MET A 97 2.85 -9.41 3.04
C MET A 97 2.78 -10.17 1.72
N LYS A 98 2.55 -11.48 1.79
CA LYS A 98 2.40 -12.36 0.64
C LYS A 98 0.94 -12.47 0.25
N LEU A 99 0.64 -12.22 -1.02
CA LEU A 99 -0.68 -12.42 -1.59
C LEU A 99 -1.01 -13.93 -1.68
N ASN A 100 -2.27 -14.28 -1.44
CA ASN A 100 -2.77 -15.65 -1.60
C ASN A 100 -2.65 -16.14 -3.06
N GLU A 101 -2.86 -15.24 -4.01
CA GLU A 101 -2.75 -15.48 -5.44
C GLU A 101 -1.73 -14.55 -6.10
N SER A 102 -1.19 -14.96 -7.25
CA SER A 102 -0.21 -14.16 -7.99
C SER A 102 -0.87 -13.12 -8.88
N LEU A 103 -0.30 -11.92 -8.91
CA LEU A 103 -0.63 -10.88 -9.87
C LEU A 103 -0.14 -11.27 -11.26
N ASP A 104 -1.09 -11.37 -12.17
CA ASP A 104 -0.85 -11.46 -13.61
C ASP A 104 -0.77 -10.06 -14.26
N PHE A 105 0.43 -9.47 -14.30
CA PHE A 105 0.70 -8.17 -14.93
C PHE A 105 0.57 -8.19 -16.47
N LYS A 106 0.39 -9.35 -17.10
CA LYS A 106 0.25 -9.45 -18.56
C LYS A 106 -1.20 -9.69 -19.00
N GLY A 107 -2.05 -10.18 -18.11
CA GLY A 107 -3.47 -10.40 -18.35
C GLY A 107 -4.33 -9.56 -17.42
N LYS A 108 -4.90 -10.20 -16.39
CA LYS A 108 -5.96 -9.58 -15.57
C LYS A 108 -5.52 -8.29 -14.90
N HIS A 109 -4.28 -8.19 -14.45
CA HIS A 109 -3.77 -7.07 -13.64
C HIS A 109 -2.81 -6.16 -14.43
N LYS A 110 -3.03 -6.01 -15.73
CA LYS A 110 -2.13 -5.29 -16.66
C LYS A 110 -1.92 -3.80 -16.40
N HIS A 111 -2.79 -3.17 -15.60
CA HIS A 111 -2.64 -1.77 -15.19
C HIS A 111 -1.91 -1.60 -13.85
N LEU A 112 -1.50 -2.71 -13.23
CA LEU A 112 -0.65 -2.72 -12.05
C LEU A 112 0.78 -3.05 -12.47
N SER A 113 1.75 -2.56 -11.70
CA SER A 113 3.16 -2.93 -11.88
C SER A 113 3.93 -2.74 -10.58
N PRO A 114 4.94 -3.57 -10.30
CA PRO A 114 5.77 -3.42 -9.11
C PRO A 114 6.68 -2.20 -9.21
N ILE A 115 7.05 -1.62 -8.06
CA ILE A 115 8.13 -0.65 -7.98
C ILE A 115 9.50 -1.34 -8.02
N CYS A 116 10.52 -0.67 -8.55
CA CYS A 116 11.90 -1.14 -8.43
C CYS A 116 12.43 -0.94 -7.01
N LEU A 117 13.10 -1.96 -6.47
CA LEU A 117 13.85 -1.82 -5.22
C LEU A 117 15.27 -1.30 -5.49
N PRO A 118 15.78 -0.36 -4.69
CA PRO A 118 17.14 0.13 -4.83
C PRO A 118 18.17 -0.96 -4.46
N LYS A 119 19.39 -0.82 -4.97
CA LYS A 119 20.53 -1.63 -4.50
C LYS A 119 20.97 -1.12 -3.13
N THR A 120 21.60 -1.97 -2.33
CA THR A 120 21.95 -1.69 -0.92
C THR A 120 22.83 -0.46 -0.70
N SER A 121 23.54 0.01 -1.73
CA SER A 121 24.42 1.19 -1.69
C SER A 121 23.90 2.39 -2.49
N THR A 122 22.64 2.36 -2.96
CA THR A 122 22.05 3.47 -3.71
C THR A 122 21.90 4.68 -2.79
N LYS A 123 22.47 5.82 -3.19
CA LYS A 123 22.17 7.12 -2.59
C LYS A 123 21.12 7.80 -3.44
N VAL A 124 20.01 8.20 -2.83
CA VAL A 124 18.99 9.01 -3.48
C VAL A 124 19.38 10.47 -3.30
N THR A 125 19.60 11.18 -4.40
CA THR A 125 20.00 12.60 -4.42
C THR A 125 19.01 13.50 -5.12
N ASP A 126 18.02 12.91 -5.77
CA ASP A 126 16.99 13.60 -6.54
C ASP A 126 15.74 13.80 -5.68
N ASP A 127 14.83 14.64 -6.17
CA ASP A 127 13.52 14.83 -5.56
C ASP A 127 12.69 13.53 -5.60
N CYS A 128 11.99 13.25 -4.51
CA CYS A 128 11.13 12.08 -4.35
C CYS A 128 9.66 12.48 -4.31
N ILE A 129 8.79 11.56 -4.72
CA ILE A 129 7.33 11.71 -4.62
C ILE A 129 6.82 10.79 -3.51
N ALA A 130 6.00 11.34 -2.62
CA ALA A 130 5.21 10.57 -1.66
C ALA A 130 3.76 10.50 -2.13
N THR A 131 3.16 9.32 -2.06
CA THR A 131 1.80 9.06 -2.54
C THR A 131 0.99 8.39 -1.46
N GLY A 132 -0.30 8.70 -1.40
CA GLY A 132 -1.20 8.11 -0.43
C GLY A 132 -2.55 8.80 -0.45
N PHE A 133 -3.45 8.29 0.39
CA PHE A 133 -4.80 8.82 0.48
C PHE A 133 -5.02 9.73 1.69
N GLY A 134 -4.04 9.81 2.59
CA GLY A 134 -3.95 10.77 3.69
C GLY A 134 -5.18 10.88 4.60
N LEU A 135 -5.12 11.89 5.47
CA LEU A 135 -6.28 12.54 6.05
C LEU A 135 -6.42 13.88 5.34
N ILE A 136 -7.66 14.26 5.04
CA ILE A 136 -8.01 15.46 4.26
C ILE A 136 -8.05 16.74 5.12
N ASP A 137 -7.61 16.70 6.39
CA ASP A 137 -7.77 17.82 7.31
C ASP A 137 -6.60 17.96 8.31
N GLU A 138 -5.99 19.15 8.35
CA GLU A 138 -5.00 19.57 9.36
C GLU A 138 -5.58 19.56 10.78
N SER A 139 -6.91 19.65 10.94
CA SER A 139 -7.57 19.68 12.24
C SER A 139 -7.46 18.37 13.04
N GLN A 140 -7.07 17.27 12.40
CA GLN A 140 -6.89 15.97 13.05
C GLN A 140 -5.49 15.77 13.66
N TYR A 141 -4.63 16.80 13.60
CA TYR A 141 -3.33 16.82 14.27
C TYR A 141 -3.35 17.43 15.69
N ASN A 142 -4.50 17.91 16.18
CA ASN A 142 -4.66 18.50 17.52
C ASN A 142 -5.43 17.59 18.48
#